data_AF-A0A837HQF3-F1
#
_entry.id   AF-A0A837HQF3-F1
#
_cell.length_a   1.000
_cell.length_b   1.000
_cell.length_c   1.000
_cell.angle_alpha   90.00
_cell.angle_beta   90.00
_cell.angle_gamma   90.00
#
_symmetry.space_group_name_H-M   'P 1'
#
loop_
_entity.id
_entity.type
_entity.pdbx_description
1 polymer ?
#
loop_
_entity_poly.entity_id
_entity_poly.type
_entity_poly.pdbx_seq_one_letter_code
_entity_poly.pdbx_strand_id
1 'polypeptide(L)'
;MLNKKIFTIFFALTVIAIRFGIFLFPNKDLIISGIEIHHIWIGLIILVLGCFIKNKLKIVAIAIGLGLVADEFIFMLLCNGQNEEYWSHYSISGACILALVILIFANRVMQFFRIPVKNSR
;
A
#
# COMPACT_ATOMS: atom_id res chain seq x y z
N MET A 1 6.86 -12.62 -15.60
CA MET A 1 8.03 -12.01 -14.92
C MET A 1 7.98 -10.48 -14.89
N LEU A 2 7.86 -9.77 -16.03
CA LEU A 2 7.85 -8.29 -16.03
C LEU A 2 6.76 -7.69 -15.13
N ASN A 3 5.51 -8.15 -15.23
CA ASN A 3 4.39 -7.67 -14.40
C ASN A 3 4.65 -7.84 -12.90
N LYS A 4 5.21 -8.99 -12.49
CA LYS A 4 5.59 -9.25 -11.09
C LYS A 4 6.66 -8.25 -10.63
N LYS A 5 7.68 -8.02 -11.45
CA LYS A 5 8.75 -7.04 -11.14
C LYS A 5 8.18 -5.63 -10.98
N ILE A 6 7.32 -5.19 -11.91
CA ILE A 6 6.66 -3.88 -11.83
C ILE A 6 5.84 -3.80 -10.54
N PHE A 7 4.98 -4.78 -10.27
CA PHE A 7 4.16 -4.81 -9.07
C PHE A 7 5.03 -4.71 -7.80
N THR A 8 6.04 -5.58 -7.66
CA THR A 8 6.92 -5.61 -6.49
C THR A 8 7.68 -4.30 -6.29
N ILE A 9 8.24 -3.72 -7.35
CA ILE A 9 9.00 -2.46 -7.27
C ILE A 9 8.08 -1.33 -6.83
N PHE A 10 6.95 -1.13 -7.51
CA PHE A 10 6.04 -0.03 -7.18
C PHE A 10 5.43 -0.20 -5.78
N PHE A 11 5.04 -1.42 -5.41
CA PHE A 11 4.53 -1.72 -4.07
C PHE A 11 5.54 -1.38 -2.98
N ALA A 12 6.78 -1.88 -3.10
CA ALA A 12 7.82 -1.63 -2.11
C ALA A 12 8.21 -0.14 -2.06
N LEU A 13 8.32 0.51 -3.22
CA LEU A 13 8.59 1.95 -3.29
C LEU A 13 7.48 2.76 -2.64
N THR A 14 6.21 2.39 -2.79
CA THR A 14 5.10 3.09 -2.12
C THR A 14 5.23 3.02 -0.61
N VAL A 15 5.42 1.82 -0.05
CA VAL A 15 5.59 1.64 1.42
C VAL A 15 6.78 2.47 1.92
N ILE A 16 7.93 2.36 1.25
CA ILE A 16 9.13 3.12 1.63
C ILE A 16 8.91 4.63 1.50
N ALA A 17 8.30 5.08 0.42
CA ALA A 17 8.09 6.50 0.15
C ALA A 17 7.14 7.14 1.16
N ILE A 18 6.07 6.46 1.56
CA ILE A 18 5.15 6.97 2.59
C ILE A 18 5.84 7.03 3.95
N ARG A 19 6.52 5.95 4.37
CA ARG A 19 7.28 5.95 5.64
C ARG A 19 8.34 7.04 5.67
N PHE A 20 9.07 7.21 4.57
CA PHE A 20 10.05 8.28 4.45
C PHE A 20 9.40 9.68 4.43
N GLY A 21 8.23 9.82 3.80
CA GLY A 21 7.44 11.05 3.81
C GLY A 21 7.02 11.45 5.23
N ILE A 22 6.50 10.51 6.01
CA ILE A 22 6.11 10.71 7.41
C ILE A 22 7.33 11.05 8.27
N PHE A 23 8.48 10.41 8.01
CA PHE A 23 9.73 10.74 8.70
C PHE A 23 10.13 12.20 8.50
N LEU A 24 10.06 12.68 7.25
CA LEU A 24 10.43 14.05 6.91
C LEU A 24 9.38 15.09 7.31
N PHE A 25 8.10 14.70 7.34
CA PHE A 25 6.97 15.60 7.52
C PHE A 25 5.92 15.02 8.50
N PRO A 26 6.26 14.83 9.79
CA PRO A 26 5.43 14.11 10.77
C PRO A 26 4.13 14.83 11.18
N ASN A 27 3.88 16.05 10.73
CA ASN A 27 2.69 16.85 11.10
C ASN A 27 1.94 17.38 9.86
N LYS A 28 2.07 16.68 8.72
CA LYS A 28 1.41 17.04 7.47
C LYS A 28 0.23 16.12 7.20
N ASP A 29 -0.89 16.48 7.80
CA ASP A 29 -2.12 15.70 7.70
C ASP A 29 -3.08 16.32 6.69
N LEU A 30 -3.77 15.46 5.93
CA LEU A 30 -4.86 15.89 5.08
C LEU A 30 -6.15 15.96 5.91
N ILE A 31 -6.58 17.17 6.28
CA ILE A 31 -7.79 17.38 7.07
C ILE A 31 -8.92 17.88 6.17
N ILE A 32 -10.04 17.16 6.12
CA ILE A 32 -11.25 17.54 5.38
C ILE A 32 -12.41 17.61 6.35
N SER A 33 -13.00 18.80 6.52
CA SER A 33 -14.12 19.03 7.46
C SER A 33 -13.85 18.59 8.91
N GLY A 34 -12.61 18.74 9.37
CA GLY A 34 -12.18 18.34 10.72
C GLY A 34 -11.87 16.84 10.87
N ILE A 35 -11.94 16.06 9.78
CA ILE A 35 -11.58 14.64 9.77
C ILE A 35 -10.21 14.49 9.13
N GLU A 36 -9.30 13.82 9.84
CA GLU A 36 -8.00 13.43 9.31
C GLU A 36 -8.15 12.26 8.32
N ILE A 37 -7.62 12.45 7.12
CA ILE A 37 -7.66 11.46 6.05
C ILE A 37 -6.32 10.75 5.97
N HIS A 38 -6.29 9.56 6.57
CA HIS A 38 -5.14 8.66 6.49
C HIS A 38 -4.94 8.08 5.08
N HIS A 39 -3.71 7.70 4.75
CA HIS A 39 -3.32 7.20 3.44
C HIS A 39 -4.03 5.91 3.04
N ILE A 40 -4.50 5.12 4.00
CA ILE A 40 -5.30 3.91 3.78
C ILE A 40 -6.54 4.20 2.92
N TRP A 41 -7.21 5.34 3.15
CA TRP A 41 -8.41 5.71 2.40
C TRP A 41 -8.07 6.05 0.95
N ILE A 42 -6.97 6.77 0.74
CA ILE A 42 -6.43 7.06 -0.58
C ILE A 42 -6.08 5.74 -1.30
N GLY A 43 -5.45 4.80 -0.57
CA GLY A 43 -5.12 3.46 -1.08
C GLY A 43 -6.35 2.68 -1.53
N LEU A 44 -7.40 2.65 -0.72
CA LEU A 44 -8.66 1.98 -1.06
C LEU A 44 -9.32 2.60 -2.30
N ILE A 45 -9.34 3.93 -2.40
CA ILE A 45 -9.86 4.62 -3.59
C ILE A 45 -9.06 4.23 -4.84
N ILE A 46 -7.72 4.26 -4.75
CA ILE A 46 -6.84 3.85 -5.86
C ILE A 46 -7.07 2.38 -6.24
N LEU A 47 -7.31 1.48 -5.28
CA LEU A 47 -7.61 0.07 -5.57
C LEU A 47 -8.93 -0.09 -6.32
N VAL A 48 -9.98 0.58 -5.86
CA VAL A 48 -11.29 0.55 -6.52
C VAL A 48 -11.17 1.09 -7.94
N LEU A 49 -10.56 2.26 -8.13
CA LEU A 49 -10.37 2.85 -9.46
C LEU A 49 -9.46 1.99 -10.35
N GLY A 50 -8.42 1.40 -9.77
CA GLY A 50 -7.47 0.51 -10.43
C GLY A 50 -8.15 -0.72 -11.05
N CYS A 51 -9.24 -1.22 -10.46
CA CYS A 51 -10.00 -2.34 -11.02
C CYS A 51 -10.58 -2.03 -12.42
N PHE A 52 -10.86 -0.76 -12.72
CA PHE A 52 -11.45 -0.32 -13.99
C PHE A 52 -10.40 -0.01 -15.08
N ILE A 53 -9.11 0.07 -14.72
CA ILE A 53 -8.02 0.31 -15.67
C ILE A 53 -7.73 -0.96 -16.47
N LYS A 54 -7.59 -0.85 -17.80
CA LYS A 54 -7.37 -2.00 -18.71
C LYS A 54 -5.93 -2.20 -19.19
N ASN A 55 -5.07 -1.21 -19.00
CA ASN A 55 -3.70 -1.20 -19.53
C ASN A 55 -2.66 -1.48 -18.43
N LYS A 56 -1.36 -1.33 -18.74
CA LYS A 56 -0.26 -1.54 -17.80
C LYS A 56 -0.32 -0.64 -16.56
N LEU A 57 -1.03 0.49 -16.62
CA LEU A 57 -1.26 1.35 -15.45
C LEU A 57 -2.08 0.63 -14.37
N LYS A 58 -2.87 -0.40 -14.72
CA LYS A 58 -3.56 -1.23 -13.74
C LYS A 58 -2.60 -1.79 -12.70
N ILE A 59 -1.46 -2.33 -13.16
CA ILE A 59 -0.48 -2.97 -12.28
C ILE A 59 0.10 -1.95 -11.29
N VAL A 60 0.41 -0.76 -11.80
CA VAL A 60 0.95 0.34 -11.00
C VAL A 60 -0.08 0.84 -10.00
N ALA A 61 -1.32 1.09 -10.43
CA ALA A 61 -2.40 1.53 -9.55
C ALA A 61 -2.67 0.52 -8.43
N ILE A 62 -2.78 -0.77 -8.76
CA ILE A 62 -2.99 -1.82 -7.75
C ILE A 62 -1.78 -1.94 -6.80
N ALA A 63 -0.55 -1.82 -7.30
CA ALA A 63 0.65 -1.85 -6.47
C ALA A 63 0.71 -0.66 -5.49
N ILE A 64 0.42 0.55 -5.97
CA ILE A 64 0.37 1.77 -5.14
C ILE A 64 -0.75 1.66 -4.11
N GLY A 65 -1.97 1.34 -4.55
CA GLY A 65 -3.12 1.24 -3.65
C GLY A 65 -2.92 0.20 -2.54
N LEU A 66 -2.37 -0.97 -2.88
CA LEU A 66 -2.02 -1.98 -1.88
C LEU A 66 -0.87 -1.55 -0.98
N GLY A 67 0.12 -0.82 -1.50
CA GLY A 67 1.23 -0.30 -0.71
C GLY A 67 0.74 0.66 0.38
N LEU A 68 -0.14 1.60 0.02
CA LEU A 68 -0.76 2.53 0.97
C LEU A 68 -1.60 1.81 2.03
N VAL A 69 -2.41 0.83 1.62
CA VAL A 69 -3.20 0.02 2.57
C VAL A 69 -2.29 -0.80 3.48
N ALA A 70 -1.27 -1.45 2.91
CA ALA A 70 -0.35 -2.30 3.68
C ALA A 70 0.42 -1.52 4.74
N ASP A 71 0.75 -0.26 4.44
CA ASP A 71 1.47 0.62 5.34
C ASP A 71 0.70 0.93 6.62
N GLU A 72 -0.60 1.19 6.51
CA GLU A 72 -1.40 1.72 7.62
C GLU A 72 -2.42 0.74 8.19
N PHE A 73 -2.70 -0.40 7.54
CA PHE A 73 -3.78 -1.28 7.99
C PHE A 73 -3.63 -1.74 9.45
N ILE A 74 -2.43 -2.19 9.84
CA ILE A 74 -2.18 -2.62 11.22
C ILE A 74 -2.10 -1.42 12.18
N PHE A 75 -1.55 -0.30 11.72
CA PHE A 75 -1.53 0.95 12.49
C PHE A 75 -2.94 1.39 12.87
N MET A 76 -3.88 1.42 11.93
CA MET A 76 -5.28 1.78 12.19
C MET A 76 -6.01 0.79 13.09
N LEU A 77 -5.56 -0.47 13.15
CA LEU A 77 -6.18 -1.50 13.98
C LEU A 77 -5.66 -1.50 15.43
N LEU A 78 -4.38 -1.18 15.63
CA LEU A 78 -3.68 -1.37 16.92
C LEU A 78 -3.15 -0.07 17.56
N CYS A 79 -3.19 1.05 16.84
CA CYS A 79 -2.78 2.36 17.33
C CYS A 79 -3.98 3.33 17.36
N ASN A 80 -3.82 4.49 18.00
CA ASN A 80 -4.86 5.52 18.09
C ASN A 80 -4.93 6.44 16.86
N GLY A 81 -4.17 6.11 15.80
CA GLY A 81 -4.13 6.89 14.57
C GLY A 81 -3.25 8.14 14.65
N GLN A 82 -2.44 8.31 15.69
CA GLN A 82 -1.62 9.51 15.85
C GLN A 82 -0.27 9.39 15.13
N ASN A 83 0.24 10.52 14.63
CA ASN A 83 1.49 10.56 13.87
C ASN A 83 2.71 10.03 14.63
N GLU A 84 2.73 10.21 15.95
CA GLU A 84 3.79 9.72 16.83
C GLU A 84 3.86 8.18 16.84
N GLU A 85 2.73 7.51 16.61
CA GLU A 85 2.62 6.05 16.67
C GLU A 85 3.04 5.37 15.36
N TYR A 86 3.33 6.09 14.27
CA TYR A 86 3.86 5.47 13.04
C TYR A 86 5.20 4.78 13.28
N TRP A 87 6.01 5.30 14.20
CA TRP A 87 7.30 4.70 14.53
C TRP A 87 7.21 3.71 15.69
N SER A 88 6.00 3.42 16.19
CA SER A 88 5.79 2.38 17.18
C SER A 88 6.14 1.00 16.61
N HIS A 89 6.50 0.07 17.50
CA HIS A 89 6.80 -1.30 17.12
C HIS A 89 5.58 -1.98 16.46
N TYR A 90 4.35 -1.64 16.86
CA TYR A 90 3.14 -2.19 16.25
C TYR A 90 2.97 -1.73 14.80
N SER A 91 3.12 -0.44 14.53
CA SER A 91 3.00 0.11 13.17
C SER A 91 4.06 -0.44 12.22
N ILE A 92 5.34 -0.42 12.64
CA ILE A 92 6.45 -0.91 11.82
C ILE A 92 6.33 -2.41 11.57
N SER A 93 6.17 -3.22 12.63
CA SER A 93 6.07 -4.68 12.47
C SER A 93 4.85 -5.07 11.66
N GLY A 94 3.71 -4.40 11.88
CA GLY A 94 2.49 -4.61 11.13
C GLY A 94 2.66 -4.34 9.64
N ALA A 95 3.23 -3.20 9.27
CA ALA A 95 3.51 -2.86 7.88
C ALA A 95 4.48 -3.85 7.23
N CYS A 96 5.56 -4.23 7.92
CA CYS A 96 6.51 -5.21 7.42
C CYS A 96 5.88 -6.60 7.21
N ILE A 97 5.10 -7.08 8.17
CA ILE A 97 4.43 -8.40 8.10
C ILE A 97 3.43 -8.40 6.94
N LEU A 98 2.57 -7.39 6.87
CA LEU A 98 1.54 -7.31 5.82
C LEU A 98 2.17 -7.15 4.43
N ALA A 99 3.21 -6.32 4.30
CA ALA A 99 3.97 -6.19 3.08
C ALA A 99 4.61 -7.51 2.64
N LEU A 100 5.22 -8.25 3.58
CA LEU A 100 5.80 -9.56 3.29
C LEU A 100 4.73 -10.56 2.83
N VAL A 101 3.58 -10.61 3.50
CA VAL A 101 2.45 -11.47 3.09
C VAL A 101 2.01 -11.13 1.67
N ILE A 102 1.80 -9.86 1.35
CA ILE A 102 1.41 -9.43 -0.01
C ILE A 102 2.46 -9.82 -1.05
N LEU A 103 3.76 -9.70 -0.74
CA LEU A 103 4.84 -10.07 -1.65
C LEU A 103 4.96 -11.58 -1.85
N ILE A 104 4.80 -12.38 -0.80
CA ILE A 104 4.76 -13.85 -0.88
C ILE A 104 3.59 -14.28 -1.78
N PHE A 105 2.41 -13.67 -1.58
CA PHE A 105 1.21 -13.97 -2.35
C PHE A 105 1.03 -13.11 -3.61
N ALA A 106 2.07 -12.40 -4.07
CA ALA A 106 1.96 -11.41 -5.15
C ALA A 106 1.33 -11.97 -6.44
N ASN A 107 1.63 -13.24 -6.77
CA ASN A 107 1.02 -13.89 -7.94
C ASN A 107 -0.50 -14.05 -7.78
N ARG A 108 -0.96 -14.47 -6.60
CA ARG A 108 -2.39 -14.63 -6.31
C ARG A 108 -3.10 -13.28 -6.25
N VAL A 109 -2.45 -12.27 -5.66
CA VAL A 109 -2.95 -10.89 -5.64
C VAL A 109 -3.12 -10.36 -7.07
N MET A 110 -2.10 -10.49 -7.92
CA MET A 110 -2.21 -10.06 -9.32
C MET A 110 -3.32 -10.82 -10.06
N GLN A 111 -3.46 -12.14 -9.85
CA GLN A 111 -4.54 -12.94 -10.44
C GLN A 111 -5.93 -12.46 -9.97
N PHE A 112 -6.10 -12.15 -8.69
CA PHE A 112 -7.34 -11.59 -8.14
C PHE A 112 -7.75 -10.30 -8.86
N PHE A 113 -6.77 -9.41 -9.12
CA PHE A 113 -6.99 -8.18 -9.90
C PHE A 113 -7.00 -8.40 -11.42
N ARG A 114 -7.04 -9.65 -11.91
CA ARG A 114 -7.03 -10.01 -13.34
C ARG A 114 -5.81 -9.45 -14.09
N ILE A 115 -4.67 -9.33 -13.43
CA ILE A 115 -3.39 -8.94 -14.02
C ILE A 115 -2.70 -10.22 -14.53
N PRO A 116 -2.27 -10.28 -15.81
CA PRO A 116 -1.62 -11.47 -16.35
C PRO A 116 -0.32 -11.80 -15.61
N VAL A 117 -0.20 -13.04 -15.13
CA VAL A 117 1.02 -13.58 -14.52
C VAL A 117 1.56 -14.68 -15.42
N LYS A 118 2.77 -14.48 -15.97
CA LYS A 118 3.45 -15.54 -16.73
C LYS A 118 3.92 -16.59 -15.72
N ASN A 119 3.25 -17.73 -15.66
CA ASN A 119 3.69 -18.88 -14.87
C ASN A 119 5.02 -19.37 -15.46
N SER A 120 6.08 -19.36 -14.66
CA SER A 120 7.27 -20.14 -14.95
C SER A 120 6.91 -21.60 -14.70
N ARG A 121 6.64 -22.34 -15.78
CA ARG A 121 6.94 -23.78 -15.76
C ARG A 121 8.44 -23.93 -15.90
#